data_AF-A0A842N5D8-F1
#
_entry.id   AF-A0A842N5D8-F1
#
_cell.length_a   1.000
_cell.length_b   1.000
_cell.length_c   1.000
_cell.angle_alpha   90.00
_cell.angle_beta   90.00
_cell.angle_gamma   90.00
#
_symmetry.space_group_name_H-M   'P 1'
#
loop_
_entity.id
_entity.type
_entity.pdbx_description
1 polymer ?
#
loop_
_entity_poly.entity_id
_entity_poly.type
_entity_poly.pdbx_seq_one_letter_code
_entity_poly.pdbx_strand_id
1 'polypeptide(L)'
;MSETKIIPIFPLDLVLFPNQDLPLRIFEPRYKQMIDDCMLGEKEFGVCLGHDSTTLSNWQAPYDIGTLAKIVDCKDVDSTSGHLFLNVRGRRKFRIIRLISPSLKKIDDYDPFTVEGAKTIEQLHHNDGVEKKMYIQAEIELISEIDESISLNDWENLV
;
A
#
# COMPACT_ATOMS: atom_id res chain seq x y z
N MET A 1 6.39 19.84 13.93
CA MET A 1 6.22 18.44 14.37
C MET A 1 5.81 17.65 13.15
N SER A 2 6.54 16.59 12.83
CA SER A 2 6.20 15.71 11.71
C SER A 2 4.87 15.00 12.01
N GLU A 3 3.97 15.03 11.04
CA GLU A 3 2.63 14.44 11.15
C GLU A 3 2.73 12.92 11.03
N THR A 4 2.22 12.20 12.02
CA THR A 4 2.13 10.74 12.00
C THR A 4 0.71 10.29 11.71
N LYS A 5 0.57 9.27 10.87
CA LYS A 5 -0.74 8.66 10.57
C LYS A 5 -0.63 7.16 10.35
N ILE A 6 -1.72 6.43 10.60
CA ILE A 6 -1.82 5.00 10.30
C ILE A 6 -2.47 4.85 8.93
N ILE A 7 -1.78 4.16 8.01
CA ILE A 7 -2.29 3.92 6.66
C ILE A 7 -2.16 2.46 6.26
N PRO A 8 -2.98 2.00 5.30
CA PRO A 8 -2.73 0.76 4.59
C PRO A 8 -1.42 0.82 3.80
N ILE A 9 -0.69 -0.30 3.75
CA ILE A 9 0.54 -0.44 2.97
C ILE A 9 0.35 -1.52 1.91
N PHE A 10 0.73 -1.17 0.68
CA PHE A 10 0.77 -2.04 -0.47
C PHE A 10 2.23 -2.25 -0.92
N PRO A 11 2.87 -3.37 -0.53
CA PRO A 11 4.16 -3.75 -1.05
C PRO A 11 4.05 -4.13 -2.53
N LEU A 12 4.88 -3.54 -3.37
CA LEU A 12 5.01 -3.82 -4.79
C LEU A 12 6.48 -4.01 -5.16
N ASP A 13 6.77 -4.67 -6.29
CA ASP A 13 8.12 -4.80 -6.84
C ASP A 13 8.55 -3.54 -7.64
N LEU A 14 8.01 -2.38 -7.26
CA LEU A 14 8.31 -1.09 -7.89
C LEU A 14 8.27 0.04 -6.86
N VAL A 15 8.86 1.16 -7.24
CA VAL A 15 8.80 2.42 -6.49
C VAL A 15 7.87 3.38 -7.19
N LEU A 16 6.94 3.95 -6.44
CA LEU A 16 6.09 5.06 -6.89
C LEU A 16 6.76 6.38 -6.52
N PHE A 17 6.91 7.30 -7.48
CA PHE A 17 7.40 8.65 -7.22
C PHE A 17 6.26 9.64 -6.99
N PRO A 18 6.51 10.75 -6.25
CA PRO A 18 5.59 11.88 -6.20
C PRO A 18 5.16 12.33 -7.60
N ASN A 19 3.87 12.64 -7.76
CA ASN A 19 3.22 13.05 -9.01
C ASN A 19 3.21 12.03 -10.15
N GLN A 20 3.76 10.83 -9.95
CA GLN A 20 3.66 9.75 -10.93
C GLN A 20 2.27 9.10 -10.88
N ASP A 21 1.69 8.83 -12.05
CA ASP A 21 0.49 8.00 -12.17
C ASP A 21 0.88 6.52 -12.25
N LEU A 22 0.12 5.67 -11.55
CA LEU A 22 0.34 4.23 -11.49
C LEU A 22 -1.00 3.49 -11.66
N PRO A 23 -1.23 2.86 -12.82
CA PRO A 23 -2.35 1.96 -13.00
C PRO A 23 -2.06 0.62 -12.29
N LEU A 24 -3.05 0.11 -11.56
CA LEU A 24 -3.01 -1.12 -10.78
C LEU A 24 -4.21 -1.98 -11.12
N ARG A 25 -3.99 -3.30 -11.16
CA ARG A 25 -5.07 -4.30 -11.25
C ARG A 25 -5.14 -5.05 -9.94
N ILE A 26 -6.24 -4.90 -9.21
CA ILE A 26 -6.47 -5.55 -7.93
C ILE A 26 -7.37 -6.76 -8.15
N PHE A 27 -6.88 -7.93 -7.76
CA PHE A 27 -7.62 -9.19 -7.87
C PHE A 27 -7.64 -9.97 -6.56
N GLU A 28 -6.63 -9.80 -5.70
CA GLU A 28 -6.59 -10.45 -4.39
C GLU A 28 -7.62 -9.87 -3.41
N PRO A 29 -8.41 -10.71 -2.72
CA PRO A 29 -9.44 -10.27 -1.76
C PRO A 29 -8.91 -9.32 -0.66
N ARG A 30 -7.70 -9.57 -0.14
CA ARG A 30 -7.08 -8.73 0.90
C ARG A 30 -6.88 -7.29 0.45
N TYR A 31 -6.52 -7.10 -0.82
CA TYR A 31 -6.32 -5.76 -1.38
C TYR A 31 -7.63 -5.14 -1.82
N LYS A 32 -8.66 -5.92 -2.17
CA LYS A 32 -10.03 -5.37 -2.35
C LYS A 32 -10.52 -4.75 -1.05
N GLN A 33 -10.42 -5.46 0.08
CA GLN A 33 -10.74 -4.91 1.40
C GLN A 33 -9.95 -3.62 1.68
N MET A 34 -8.64 -3.62 1.36
CA MET A 34 -7.79 -2.44 1.50
C MET A 34 -8.32 -1.24 0.70
N ILE A 35 -8.71 -1.44 -0.55
CA ILE A 35 -9.23 -0.38 -1.41
C ILE A 35 -10.60 0.09 -0.91
N ASP A 36 -11.48 -0.82 -0.47
CA ASP A 36 -12.77 -0.46 0.11
C ASP A 36 -12.59 0.42 1.36
N ASP A 37 -11.66 0.04 2.24
CA ASP A 37 -11.29 0.83 3.43
C ASP A 37 -10.72 2.21 3.04
N CYS A 38 -9.88 2.28 2.00
CA CYS A 38 -9.37 3.55 1.49
C CYS A 38 -10.49 4.44 0.95
N MET A 39 -11.46 3.85 0.24
CA MET A 39 -12.57 4.57 -0.39
C MET A 39 -13.56 5.14 0.64
N LEU A 40 -13.67 4.51 1.82
CA LEU A 40 -14.42 5.02 2.97
C LEU A 40 -13.66 6.12 3.74
N GLY A 41 -12.34 6.18 3.62
CA GLY A 41 -11.47 7.15 4.28
C GLY A 41 -10.93 8.24 3.36
N GLU A 42 -9.62 8.49 3.44
CA GLU A 42 -8.93 9.57 2.70
C GLU A 42 -8.65 9.25 1.23
N LYS A 43 -9.00 8.04 0.75
CA LYS A 43 -8.64 7.52 -0.58
C LYS A 43 -7.12 7.44 -0.80
N GLU A 44 -6.38 7.14 0.27
CA GLU A 44 -4.92 7.06 0.26
C GLU A 44 -4.43 5.76 0.88
N PHE A 45 -3.35 5.22 0.31
CA PHE A 45 -2.57 4.12 0.87
C PHE A 45 -1.08 4.35 0.58
N GLY A 46 -0.20 3.63 1.26
CA GLY A 46 1.23 3.70 1.03
C GLY A 46 1.70 2.66 0.03
N VAL A 47 2.49 3.07 -0.96
CA VAL A 47 3.22 2.15 -1.84
C VAL A 47 4.66 2.08 -1.37
N CYS A 48 5.12 0.87 -1.07
CA CYS A 48 6.50 0.59 -0.70
C CYS A 48 7.06 -0.50 -1.61
N LEU A 49 8.38 -0.47 -1.80
CA LEU A 49 9.07 -1.60 -2.39
C LEU A 49 8.95 -2.81 -1.45
N GLY A 50 8.68 -3.99 -1.99
CA GLY A 50 8.70 -5.25 -1.26
C GLY A 50 10.12 -5.73 -0.97
N HIS A 51 10.34 -6.36 0.19
CA HIS A 51 11.62 -6.93 0.60
C HIS A 51 11.60 -8.45 0.42
N ASP A 52 12.44 -8.99 -0.46
CA ASP A 52 12.40 -10.43 -0.78
C ASP A 52 12.86 -11.33 0.36
N SER A 53 13.82 -10.89 1.16
CA SER A 53 14.34 -11.70 2.28
C SER A 53 13.61 -11.51 3.62
N THR A 54 12.64 -10.59 3.69
CA THR A 54 11.99 -10.23 4.97
C THR A 54 10.50 -10.39 4.84
N THR A 55 9.91 -11.18 5.73
CA THR A 55 8.48 -11.46 5.71
C THR A 55 7.79 -11.01 7.00
N LEU A 56 6.60 -10.44 6.87
CA LEU A 56 5.69 -10.11 7.96
C LEU A 56 4.46 -11.01 7.87
N SER A 57 4.21 -11.88 8.86
CA SER A 57 3.13 -12.88 8.80
C SER A 57 3.17 -13.74 7.52
N ASN A 58 4.38 -14.13 7.09
CA ASN A 58 4.68 -14.84 5.83
C ASN A 58 4.36 -14.05 4.54
N TRP A 59 3.94 -12.78 4.64
CA TRP A 59 3.81 -11.85 3.51
C TRP A 59 5.12 -11.10 3.29
N GLN A 60 5.37 -10.63 2.07
CA GLN A 60 6.53 -9.78 1.76
C GLN A 60 6.45 -8.49 2.60
N ALA A 61 7.49 -8.21 3.39
CA ALA A 61 7.55 -7.00 4.19
C ALA A 61 7.93 -5.80 3.30
N PRO A 62 7.38 -4.60 3.54
CA PRO A 62 7.78 -3.40 2.82
C PRO A 62 9.13 -2.87 3.33
N TYR A 63 9.84 -2.11 2.49
CA TYR A 63 10.92 -1.23 2.93
C TYR A 63 10.39 -0.03 3.74
N ASP A 64 11.29 0.58 4.53
CA ASP A 64 10.96 1.65 5.48
C ASP A 64 10.52 2.96 4.82
N ILE A 65 10.80 3.17 3.53
CA ILE A 65 10.43 4.39 2.81
C ILE A 65 9.47 4.03 1.68
N GLY A 66 8.38 4.78 1.61
CA GLY A 66 7.38 4.65 0.56
C GLY A 66 6.81 5.99 0.14
N THR A 67 5.85 5.93 -0.77
CA THR A 67 5.13 7.09 -1.30
C THR A 67 3.64 6.92 -1.08
N LEU A 68 2.98 7.95 -0.55
CA LEU A 68 1.53 7.98 -0.47
C LEU A 68 0.94 7.97 -1.88
N ALA A 69 0.09 7.01 -2.15
CA ALA A 69 -0.68 6.88 -3.37
C ALA A 69 -2.11 7.32 -3.09
N LYS A 70 -2.59 8.31 -3.85
CA LYS A 70 -3.98 8.75 -3.81
C LYS A 70 -4.77 8.13 -4.96
N ILE A 71 -5.91 7.52 -4.66
CA ILE A 71 -6.80 6.92 -5.65
C ILE A 71 -7.45 8.05 -6.47
N VAL A 72 -7.18 8.07 -7.77
CA VAL A 72 -7.74 9.03 -8.73
C VAL A 72 -8.97 8.45 -9.42
N ASP A 73 -8.91 7.16 -9.79
CA ASP A 73 -9.99 6.46 -10.48
C ASP A 73 -10.04 5.00 -10.00
N CYS A 74 -11.23 4.44 -9.90
CA CYS A 74 -11.46 3.05 -9.52
C CYS A 74 -12.65 2.51 -10.33
N LYS A 75 -12.43 1.44 -11.08
CA LYS A 75 -13.41 0.83 -11.97
C LYS A 75 -13.41 -0.68 -11.82
N ASP A 76 -14.58 -1.28 -11.82
CA ASP A 76 -14.71 -2.73 -11.99
C ASP A 76 -14.32 -3.11 -13.43
N VAL A 77 -13.44 -4.10 -13.57
CA VAL A 77 -13.01 -4.61 -14.89
C VAL A 77 -14.13 -5.40 -15.53
N ASP A 78 -14.74 -6.31 -14.75
CA ASP A 78 -15.93 -7.04 -15.16
C ASP A 78 -16.84 -7.22 -13.93
N SER A 79 -18.16 -7.07 -14.13
CA SER A 79 -19.17 -7.28 -13.08
C SER A 79 -19.20 -8.70 -12.51
N THR A 80 -18.45 -9.64 -13.11
CA THR A 80 -18.45 -11.07 -12.75
C THR A 80 -17.14 -11.53 -12.11
N SER A 81 -16.00 -10.93 -12.47
CA SER A 81 -14.68 -11.33 -11.97
C SER A 81 -14.30 -10.63 -10.67
N GLY A 82 -14.92 -9.48 -10.39
CA GLY A 82 -14.64 -8.66 -9.21
C GLY A 82 -13.23 -8.10 -9.20
N HIS A 83 -12.55 -8.04 -10.36
CA HIS A 83 -11.26 -7.36 -10.49
C HIS A 83 -11.47 -5.84 -10.54
N LEU A 84 -10.62 -5.10 -9.85
CA LEU A 84 -10.63 -3.64 -9.89
C LEU A 84 -9.46 -3.15 -10.74
N PHE A 85 -9.74 -2.21 -11.64
CA PHE A 85 -8.74 -1.37 -12.27
C PHE A 85 -8.69 -0.04 -11.55
N LEU A 86 -7.53 0.28 -11.00
CA LEU A 86 -7.33 1.41 -10.12
C LEU A 86 -6.20 2.27 -10.65
N ASN A 87 -6.43 3.58 -10.76
CA ASN A 87 -5.39 4.53 -11.10
C ASN A 87 -5.06 5.35 -9.86
N VAL A 88 -3.81 5.33 -9.42
CA VAL A 88 -3.32 6.18 -8.34
C VAL A 88 -2.33 7.22 -8.82
N ARG A 89 -2.23 8.30 -8.05
CA ARG A 89 -1.18 9.30 -8.20
C ARG A 89 -0.32 9.36 -6.94
N GLY A 90 0.99 9.32 -7.11
CA GLY A 90 1.94 9.54 -6.03
C GLY A 90 1.82 10.95 -5.46
N ARG A 91 1.93 11.05 -4.14
CA ARG A 91 1.86 12.29 -3.37
C ARG A 91 3.18 12.45 -2.61
N ARG A 92 3.12 12.51 -1.29
CA ARG A 92 4.28 12.75 -0.43
C ARG A 92 4.99 11.44 -0.09
N LYS A 93 6.30 11.52 0.13
CA LYS A 93 7.08 10.42 0.69
C LYS A 93 6.79 10.29 2.18
N PHE A 94 6.90 9.08 2.69
CA PHE A 94 6.79 8.81 4.11
C PHE A 94 7.85 7.80 4.56
N ARG A 95 8.09 7.78 5.88
CA ARG A 95 8.87 6.76 6.55
C ARG A 95 7.96 5.91 7.42
N ILE A 96 8.13 4.60 7.39
CA ILE A 96 7.47 3.66 8.29
C ILE A 96 8.15 3.76 9.66
N ILE A 97 7.36 4.06 10.69
CA ILE A 97 7.79 4.06 12.09
C ILE A 97 7.51 2.70 12.72
N ARG A 98 6.36 2.10 12.39
CA ARG A 98 5.93 0.82 12.94
C ARG A 98 5.03 0.07 11.98
N LEU A 99 5.34 -1.20 11.74
CA LEU A 99 4.48 -2.12 10.99
C LEU A 99 3.43 -2.76 11.89
N ILE A 100 2.22 -2.87 11.36
CA ILE A 100 1.08 -3.55 11.98
C ILE A 100 0.76 -4.74 11.07
N SER A 101 0.89 -5.94 11.65
CA SER A 101 0.71 -7.19 10.91
C SER A 101 -0.74 -7.38 10.47
N PRO A 102 -0.98 -7.94 9.27
CA PRO A 102 -2.30 -8.38 8.86
C PRO A 102 -2.78 -9.49 9.80
N SER A 103 -4.10 -9.61 9.98
CA SER A 103 -4.68 -10.71 10.76
C SER A 103 -4.44 -12.07 10.12
N LEU A 104 -4.36 -12.08 8.80
CA LEU A 104 -4.18 -13.25 7.97
C LEU A 104 -2.70 -13.56 7.81
N LYS A 105 -2.28 -14.79 8.17
CA LYS A 105 -0.97 -15.32 7.81
C LYS A 105 -1.01 -15.92 6.40
N LYS A 106 0.03 -15.70 5.60
CA LYS A 106 0.16 -16.38 4.30
C LYS A 106 0.35 -17.88 4.53
N ILE A 107 -0.42 -18.68 3.78
CA ILE A 107 -0.29 -20.14 3.73
C ILE A 107 0.80 -20.50 2.71
N ASP A 108 1.60 -21.53 2.97
CA ASP A 108 2.75 -21.90 2.13
C ASP A 108 2.38 -22.24 0.67
N ASP A 109 1.19 -22.81 0.45
CA ASP A 109 0.66 -23.19 -0.87
C ASP A 109 -0.32 -22.14 -1.44
N TYR A 110 -0.23 -20.88 -1.00
CA TYR A 110 -1.12 -19.82 -1.47
C TYR A 110 -0.68 -19.31 -2.86
N ASP A 111 -1.50 -19.62 -3.87
CA ASP A 111 -1.44 -18.98 -5.19
C ASP A 111 -2.58 -17.96 -5.35
N PRO A 112 -2.29 -16.63 -5.38
CA PRO A 112 -3.30 -15.58 -5.54
C PRO A 112 -3.98 -15.57 -6.91
N PHE A 113 -3.44 -16.27 -7.91
CA PHE A 113 -4.01 -16.35 -9.26
C PHE A 113 -5.00 -17.51 -9.42
N THR A 114 -5.11 -18.40 -8.42
CA THR A 114 -6.06 -19.51 -8.43
C THR A 114 -7.38 -19.14 -7.77
N VAL A 115 -8.48 -19.73 -8.24
CA VAL A 115 -9.81 -19.59 -7.61
C VAL A 115 -9.79 -20.15 -6.19
N GLU A 116 -9.02 -21.21 -5.96
CA GLU A 116 -8.86 -21.85 -4.65
C GLU A 116 -8.17 -20.91 -3.67
N GLY A 117 -7.03 -20.31 -4.04
CA GLY A 117 -6.33 -19.33 -3.21
C GLY A 117 -7.21 -18.14 -2.84
N ALA A 118 -7.94 -17.55 -3.80
CA ALA A 118 -8.87 -16.46 -3.53
C ALA A 118 -9.96 -16.86 -2.51
N LYS A 119 -10.57 -18.03 -2.70
CA LYS A 119 -11.60 -18.56 -1.77
C LYS A 119 -11.04 -18.86 -0.39
N THR A 120 -9.82 -19.38 -0.29
CA THR A 120 -9.17 -19.66 1.00
C THR A 120 -9.04 -18.40 1.83
N ILE A 121 -8.63 -17.28 1.23
CA ILE A 121 -8.51 -16.01 1.95
C ILE A 121 -9.88 -15.48 2.40
N GLU A 122 -10.89 -15.53 1.52
CA GLU A 122 -12.25 -15.10 1.86
C GLU A 122 -12.85 -15.93 3.01
N GLN A 123 -12.64 -17.25 3.00
CA GLN A 123 -13.12 -18.14 4.06
C GLN A 123 -12.41 -17.89 5.39
N LEU A 124 -11.09 -17.66 5.36
CA LEU A 124 -10.32 -17.34 6.57
C LEU A 124 -10.80 -16.02 7.19
N HIS A 125 -11.09 -15.01 6.36
CA HIS A 125 -11.61 -13.73 6.83
C HIS A 125 -12.99 -13.86 7.49
N HIS A 126 -13.88 -14.66 6.90
CA HIS A 126 -15.21 -14.89 7.48
C HIS A 126 -15.14 -15.53 8.86
N ASN A 127 -14.18 -16.44 9.08
CA ASN A 127 -13.98 -17.12 10.36
C ASN A 127 -13.34 -16.22 11.43
N ASP A 128 -12.49 -15.27 11.03
CA ASP A 128 -11.65 -14.48 11.94
C ASP A 128 -12.30 -13.15 12.38
N GLY A 129 -13.42 -12.79 11.73
CA GLY A 129 -14.23 -11.60 12.00
C GLY A 129 -13.98 -10.46 11.01
N VAL A 130 -15.06 -9.89 10.46
CA VAL A 130 -15.02 -8.90 9.37
C VAL A 130 -14.23 -7.62 9.71
N GLU A 131 -14.12 -7.29 11.00
CA GLU A 131 -13.40 -6.11 11.48
C GLU A 131 -11.87 -6.21 11.33
N LYS A 132 -11.33 -7.43 11.20
CA LYS A 132 -9.88 -7.61 11.06
C LYS A 132 -9.39 -7.25 9.66
N LYS A 133 -8.26 -6.55 9.60
CA LYS A 133 -7.61 -6.12 8.35
C LYS A 133 -6.70 -7.22 7.81
N MET A 134 -6.98 -7.65 6.58
CA MET A 134 -6.19 -8.69 5.88
C MET A 134 -4.90 -8.15 5.24
N TYR A 135 -4.73 -6.82 5.21
CA TYR A 135 -3.59 -6.14 4.60
C TYR A 135 -2.66 -5.55 5.67
N ILE A 136 -1.42 -5.26 5.27
CA ILE A 136 -0.42 -4.64 6.14
C ILE A 136 -0.82 -3.19 6.39
N GLN A 137 -0.73 -2.74 7.64
CA GLN A 137 -0.84 -1.32 7.98
C GLN A 137 0.49 -0.84 8.53
N ALA A 138 0.74 0.46 8.44
CA ALA A 138 1.88 1.07 9.09
C ALA A 138 1.51 2.40 9.73
N GLU A 139 2.11 2.64 10.88
CA GLU A 139 2.27 3.99 11.42
C GLU A 139 3.42 4.65 10.67
N ILE A 140 3.13 5.76 10.00
CA ILE A 140 4.07 6.45 9.14
C ILE A 140 4.30 7.87 9.62
N GLU A 141 5.46 8.41 9.26
CA GLU A 141 5.85 9.81 9.42
C GLU A 141 6.01 10.43 8.02
N LEU A 142 5.31 11.53 7.76
CA LEU A 142 5.42 12.23 6.48
C LEU A 142 6.77 12.93 6.36
N ILE A 143 7.47 12.69 5.25
CA ILE A 143 8.72 13.38 4.93
C ILE A 143 8.35 14.70 4.26
N SER A 144 8.96 15.79 4.73
CA SER A 144 8.81 17.13 4.17
C SER A 144 9.23 17.15 2.69
N GLU A 145 8.50 17.90 1.86
CA GLU A 145 9.02 18.27 0.55
C GLU A 145 10.18 19.24 0.73
N ILE A 146 11.19 19.16 -0.15
CA ILE A 146 12.29 20.13 -0.17
C ILE A 146 11.73 21.39 -0.85
N ASP A 147 10.96 22.16 -0.09
CA ASP A 147 10.37 23.42 -0.52
C ASP A 147 11.20 24.63 -0.05
N GLU A 148 12.33 24.36 0.62
CA GLU A 148 13.26 25.42 1.01
C GLU A 148 13.98 25.93 -0.24
N SER A 149 13.83 27.23 -0.49
CA SER A 149 14.67 27.96 -1.44
C SER A 149 16.13 27.76 -1.04
N ILE A 150 16.93 27.17 -1.94
CA ILE A 150 18.38 27.12 -1.77
C ILE A 150 18.87 28.57 -1.76
N SER A 151 19.66 28.95 -0.74
CA SER A 151 20.23 30.29 -0.71
C SER A 151 21.22 30.46 -1.88
N LEU A 152 21.39 31.68 -2.39
CA LEU A 152 22.41 31.96 -3.41
C LEU A 152 23.80 31.50 -2.98
N ASN A 153 24.11 31.60 -1.69
CA ASN A 153 25.38 31.17 -1.12
C ASN A 153 25.54 29.64 -1.13
N ASP A 154 24.47 28.89 -0.86
CA ASP A 154 24.52 27.42 -0.96
C ASP A 154 24.59 26.95 -2.42
N TRP A 155 23.96 27.69 -3.33
CA TRP A 155 24.02 27.44 -4.77
C TRP A 155 25.43 27.64 -5.35
N GLU A 156 26.11 28.72 -4.96
CA GLU A 156 27.48 29.02 -5.41
C GLU A 156 28.52 28.02 -4.89
N ASN A 157 28.26 27.33 -3.77
CA ASN A 157 29.17 26.31 -3.21
C ASN A 157 28.90 24.89 -3.72
N LEU A 158 27.85 24.69 -4.52
CA LEU A 158 27.51 23.40 -5.15
C LEU A 158 28.10 23.23 -6.56
N VAL A 159 28.58 24.32 -7.17
CA VAL A 159 29.22 24.37 -8.50
C VAL A 159 30.74 24.42 -8.33
#